data_AF-A0A9R1FE67-F1
#
_entry.id   AF-A0A9R1FE67-F1
#
_cell.length_a   1.000
_cell.length_b   1.000
_cell.length_c   1.000
_cell.angle_alpha   90.00
_cell.angle_beta   90.00
_cell.angle_gamma   90.00
#
_symmetry.space_group_name_H-M   'P 1'
#
loop_
_entity.id
_entity.type
_entity.pdbx_description
1 polymer ?
#
loop_
_entity_poly.entity_id
_entity_poly.type
_entity_poly.pdbx_seq_one_letter_code
_entity_poly.pdbx_strand_id
1 'polypeptide(L)'
;MDLLRMVMVGASGTPYDHGPFFFDLQLPPSYPDAPPQVYYHSYGLRLNPNLYESGTVCLSLLNTFGGEGTEVWSSTTSSLLQVVVSIQGLVLNDQPYYNEAGYETLADKPEGHRNALPYNENAYLLTPRTMQHLLRRPPRGFEEFIKEHFRRQGKLLLRTCNVWLQGNVVDDAHATEATRKQPCSNGLRLALTNVMPNLVAAFTEIGAKGCEEFQ
;
A
#
# COMPACT_ATOMS: atom_id res chain seq x y z
N MET A 1 -11.25 19.17 17.79
CA MET A 1 -10.66 17.85 17.45
C MET A 1 -9.58 18.14 16.42
N ASP A 2 -8.34 17.83 16.75
CA ASP A 2 -7.12 18.21 16.00
C ASP A 2 -6.29 16.99 15.57
N LEU A 3 -6.65 15.78 16.01
CA LEU A 3 -6.06 14.52 15.56
C LEU A 3 -7.13 13.66 14.88
N LEU A 4 -6.87 13.28 13.64
CA LEU A 4 -7.69 12.37 12.85
C LEU A 4 -6.90 11.12 12.52
N ARG A 5 -7.59 9.99 12.38
CA ARG A 5 -7.03 8.76 11.84
C ARG A 5 -7.78 8.38 10.58
N MET A 6 -7.01 8.08 9.54
CA MET A 6 -7.49 7.61 8.25
C MET A 6 -7.02 6.18 8.02
N VAL A 7 -7.89 5.38 7.41
CA VAL A 7 -7.53 4.09 6.83
C VAL A 7 -7.85 4.10 5.34
N MET A 8 -6.92 3.62 4.53
CA MET A 8 -7.07 3.41 3.09
C MET A 8 -6.93 1.93 2.79
N VAL A 9 -7.86 1.36 2.03
CA VAL A 9 -7.64 0.03 1.45
C VAL A 9 -6.97 0.24 0.10
N GLY A 10 -5.83 -0.43 -0.13
CA GLY A 10 -5.12 -0.36 -1.40
C GLY A 10 -6.01 -0.81 -2.56
N ALA A 11 -5.85 -0.14 -3.70
CA ALA A 11 -6.70 -0.36 -4.86
C ALA A 11 -6.34 -1.66 -5.60
N SER A 12 -7.35 -2.27 -6.24
CA SER A 12 -7.15 -3.40 -7.16
C SER A 12 -6.16 -3.02 -8.26
N GLY A 13 -5.32 -3.98 -8.66
CA GLY A 13 -4.30 -3.77 -9.69
C GLY A 13 -3.03 -3.07 -9.21
N THR A 14 -2.94 -2.70 -7.92
CA THR A 14 -1.72 -2.13 -7.32
C THR A 14 -0.99 -3.16 -6.45
N PRO A 15 0.31 -2.97 -6.13
CA PRO A 15 1.02 -3.77 -5.12
C PRO A 15 0.45 -3.68 -3.71
N TYR A 16 -0.54 -2.82 -3.50
CA TYR A 16 -1.16 -2.49 -2.22
C TYR A 16 -2.51 -3.19 -2.02
N ASP A 17 -2.96 -3.95 -3.01
CA ASP A 17 -4.30 -4.53 -3.06
C ASP A 17 -4.67 -5.31 -1.78
N HIS A 18 -5.95 -5.18 -1.41
CA HIS A 18 -6.55 -5.68 -0.17
C HIS A 18 -5.91 -5.18 1.14
N GLY A 19 -4.83 -4.39 1.12
CA GLY A 19 -4.13 -3.93 2.32
C GLY A 19 -4.78 -2.72 2.96
N PRO A 20 -5.12 -2.75 4.26
CA PRO A 20 -5.42 -1.52 5.01
C PRO A 20 -4.12 -0.78 5.34
N PHE A 21 -4.07 0.52 5.05
CA PHE A 21 -2.95 1.41 5.36
C PHE A 21 -3.44 2.55 6.26
N PHE A 22 -2.78 2.72 7.40
CA PHE A 22 -3.19 3.65 8.45
C PHE A 22 -2.33 4.90 8.47
N PHE A 23 -2.99 6.04 8.61
CA PHE A 23 -2.38 7.34 8.70
C PHE A 23 -3.00 8.15 9.82
N ASP A 24 -2.17 8.83 10.62
CA ASP A 24 -2.61 9.82 11.58
C ASP A 24 -2.35 11.22 11.02
N LEU A 25 -3.37 12.07 11.05
CA LEU A 25 -3.32 13.45 10.58
C LEU A 25 -3.51 14.37 11.80
N GLN A 26 -2.49 15.13 12.13
CA GLN A 26 -2.55 16.16 13.16
C GLN A 26 -2.70 17.54 12.49
N LEU A 27 -3.74 18.28 12.87
CA LEU A 27 -3.92 19.68 12.51
C LEU A 27 -3.12 20.52 13.50
N PRO A 28 -2.01 21.16 13.08
CA PRO A 28 -1.24 22.00 14.00
C PRO A 28 -2.07 23.22 14.44
N PRO A 29 -1.67 23.91 15.54
CA PRO A 29 -2.32 25.15 15.95
C PRO A 29 -2.35 26.25 14.88
N SER A 30 -1.44 26.18 13.91
CA SER A 30 -1.36 27.07 12.75
C SER A 30 -2.19 26.61 11.55
N TYR A 31 -2.99 25.54 11.65
CA TYR A 31 -3.87 25.13 10.56
C TYR A 31 -5.02 26.15 10.39
N PRO A 32 -5.35 26.59 9.15
CA PRO A 32 -4.89 26.07 7.87
C PRO A 32 -3.67 26.80 7.26
N ASP A 33 -3.05 27.76 7.94
CA ASP A 33 -1.85 28.46 7.44
C ASP A 33 -0.66 27.51 7.23
N ALA A 34 -0.58 26.43 8.00
CA ALA A 34 0.32 25.30 7.76
C ALA A 34 -0.48 24.02 7.39
N PRO A 35 0.12 23.10 6.59
CA PRO A 35 -0.51 21.82 6.26
C PRO A 35 -0.70 20.93 7.49
N PRO A 36 -1.55 19.89 7.41
CA PRO A 36 -1.61 18.86 8.44
C PRO A 36 -0.27 18.10 8.50
N GLN A 37 0.12 17.65 9.69
CA GLN A 37 1.20 16.68 9.84
C GLN A 37 0.64 15.28 9.64
N VAL A 38 1.24 14.49 8.76
CA VAL A 38 0.78 13.13 8.45
C VAL A 38 1.82 12.10 8.85
N TYR A 39 1.38 11.09 9.60
CA TYR A 39 2.20 9.96 10.04
C TYR A 39 1.63 8.66 9.50
N TYR A 40 2.42 7.93 8.73
CA TYR A 40 2.11 6.58 8.25
C TYR A 40 2.56 5.51 9.24
N HIS A 41 1.68 4.55 9.52
CA HIS A 41 2.01 3.38 10.35
C HIS A 41 2.83 2.38 9.53
N SER A 42 4.13 2.62 9.43
CA SER A 42 5.05 1.85 8.56
C SER A 42 5.40 0.45 9.08
N TYR A 43 5.34 0.23 10.39
CA TYR A 43 5.89 -0.95 11.06
C TYR A 43 7.37 -1.23 10.75
N GLY A 44 8.13 -0.19 10.39
CA GLY A 44 9.53 -0.30 9.97
C GLY A 44 9.72 -0.84 8.55
N LEU A 45 8.66 -0.84 7.72
CA LEU A 45 8.71 -1.30 6.33
C LEU A 45 8.76 -0.10 5.37
N ARG A 46 9.65 -0.15 4.37
CA ARG A 46 9.72 0.79 3.25
C ARG A 46 8.90 0.28 2.06
N LEU A 47 7.61 0.58 2.05
CA LEU A 47 6.65 0.06 1.07
C LEU A 47 6.59 0.90 -0.23
N ASN A 48 6.92 2.19 -0.15
CA ASN A 48 6.86 3.14 -1.26
C ASN A 48 7.99 4.18 -1.08
N PRO A 49 8.56 4.78 -2.14
CA PRO A 49 9.57 5.82 -2.00
C PRO A 49 9.10 7.01 -1.17
N ASN A 50 7.79 7.32 -1.20
CA ASN A 50 7.17 8.39 -0.41
C ASN A 50 6.63 7.94 0.96
N LEU A 51 6.74 6.66 1.32
CA LEU A 51 6.34 6.14 2.64
C LEU A 51 7.55 5.60 3.39
N TYR A 52 8.08 6.41 4.29
CA TYR A 52 9.34 6.12 4.97
C TYR A 52 9.12 5.15 6.13
N GLU A 53 10.17 4.41 6.50
CA GLU A 53 10.17 3.54 7.68
C GLU A 53 9.92 4.33 8.97
N SER A 54 10.29 5.61 9.01
CA SER A 54 10.01 6.54 10.11
C SER A 54 8.53 6.92 10.24
N GLY A 55 7.69 6.56 9.26
CA GLY A 55 6.31 7.02 9.15
C GLY A 55 6.15 8.36 8.43
N THR A 56 7.24 8.99 7.97
CA THR A 56 7.16 10.21 7.16
C THR A 56 6.46 9.91 5.84
N VAL A 57 5.48 10.76 5.49
CA VAL A 57 4.82 10.75 4.18
C VAL A 57 5.35 11.90 3.34
N CYS A 58 5.92 11.62 2.18
CA CYS A 58 6.38 12.63 1.23
C CYS A 58 5.25 13.03 0.28
N LEU A 59 4.82 14.28 0.38
CA LEU A 59 3.86 14.88 -0.53
C LEU A 59 4.09 16.40 -0.55
N SER A 60 4.03 17.01 -1.72
CA SER A 60 4.19 18.47 -1.87
C SER A 60 3.15 19.26 -1.06
N LEU A 61 1.91 18.78 -1.01
CA LEU A 61 0.83 19.32 -0.15
C LEU A 61 1.12 19.26 1.35
N LEU A 62 2.12 18.49 1.77
CA LEU A 62 2.55 18.37 3.16
C LEU A 62 3.87 19.11 3.44
N ASN A 63 4.41 19.81 2.44
CA ASN A 63 5.74 20.43 2.46
C ASN A 63 6.87 19.42 2.77
N THR A 64 6.68 18.14 2.43
CA THR A 64 7.66 17.06 2.65
C THR A 64 8.24 16.51 1.34
N PHE A 65 7.84 17.08 0.20
CA PHE A 65 8.35 16.78 -1.13
C PHE A 65 8.35 18.05 -1.99
N GLY A 66 9.16 18.08 -3.05
CA GLY A 66 9.15 19.21 -4.00
C GLY A 66 7.83 19.30 -4.75
N GLY A 67 7.38 20.51 -5.06
CA GLY A 67 6.20 20.77 -5.88
C GLY A 67 6.10 22.23 -6.26
N GLU A 68 5.27 22.53 -7.26
CA GLU A 68 5.10 23.87 -7.81
C GLU A 68 3.64 24.32 -7.84
N GLY A 69 3.41 25.63 -7.68
CA GLY A 69 2.09 26.24 -7.83
C GLY A 69 1.02 25.58 -6.96
N THR A 70 0.03 24.96 -7.61
CA THR A 70 -1.13 24.33 -6.95
C THR A 70 -0.82 22.99 -6.28
N GLU A 71 0.39 22.45 -6.45
CA GLU A 71 0.84 21.23 -5.77
C GLU A 71 1.26 21.49 -4.32
N VAL A 72 1.63 22.73 -4.00
CA VAL A 72 2.05 23.15 -2.65
C VAL A 72 0.83 23.52 -1.81
N TRP A 73 0.90 23.28 -0.51
CA TRP A 73 -0.18 23.64 0.42
C TRP A 73 -0.56 25.12 0.33
N SER A 74 -1.86 25.38 0.23
CA SER A 74 -2.45 26.72 0.27
C SER A 74 -3.55 26.75 1.32
N SER A 75 -3.46 27.67 2.27
CA SER A 75 -4.47 27.83 3.33
C SER A 75 -5.86 28.23 2.80
N THR A 76 -5.94 28.72 1.56
CA THR A 76 -7.19 29.19 0.95
C THR A 76 -7.84 28.16 0.03
N THR A 77 -7.06 27.25 -0.56
CA THR A 77 -7.57 26.34 -1.60
C THR A 77 -7.34 24.86 -1.29
N SER A 78 -6.36 24.51 -0.46
CA SER A 78 -6.08 23.12 -0.12
C SER A 78 -7.06 22.58 0.91
N SER A 79 -7.21 21.25 0.93
CA SER A 79 -8.10 20.58 1.88
C SER A 79 -7.52 19.24 2.34
N LEU A 80 -8.02 18.74 3.47
CA LEU A 80 -7.71 17.38 3.91
C LEU A 80 -8.11 16.35 2.86
N LEU A 81 -9.24 16.53 2.17
CA LEU A 81 -9.66 15.63 1.09
C LEU A 81 -8.61 15.59 -0.04
N GLN A 82 -8.01 16.72 -0.38
CA GLN A 82 -6.94 16.76 -1.39
C GLN A 82 -5.74 15.93 -0.93
N VAL A 83 -5.31 16.05 0.33
CA VAL A 83 -4.22 15.22 0.90
C VAL A 83 -4.58 13.73 0.81
N VAL A 84 -5.79 13.36 1.21
CA VAL A 84 -6.30 11.98 1.17
C VAL A 84 -6.25 11.43 -0.26
N VAL A 85 -6.83 12.14 -1.22
CA VAL A 85 -6.88 11.72 -2.63
C VAL A 85 -5.48 11.67 -3.24
N SER A 86 -4.60 12.60 -2.88
CA SER A 86 -3.20 12.58 -3.33
C SER A 86 -2.43 11.37 -2.81
N ILE A 87 -2.61 10.96 -1.54
CA ILE A 87 -1.98 9.72 -1.06
C ILE A 87 -2.53 8.52 -1.84
N GLN A 88 -3.84 8.45 -2.08
CA GLN A 88 -4.43 7.34 -2.82
C GLN A 88 -3.95 7.27 -4.29
N GLY A 89 -3.94 8.41 -4.98
CA GLY A 89 -3.65 8.45 -6.42
C GLY A 89 -2.16 8.56 -6.77
N LEU A 90 -1.37 9.26 -5.96
CA LEU A 90 0.05 9.52 -6.25
C LEU A 90 0.97 8.58 -5.48
N VAL A 91 0.60 8.15 -4.27
CA VAL A 91 1.46 7.29 -3.44
C VAL A 91 1.09 5.82 -3.61
N LEU A 92 -0.18 5.46 -3.41
CA LEU A 92 -0.65 4.07 -3.46
C LEU A 92 -1.07 3.63 -4.88
N ASN A 93 -0.22 3.90 -5.88
CA ASN A 93 -0.47 3.58 -7.30
C ASN A 93 0.09 2.21 -7.74
N ASP A 94 -0.10 1.84 -9.02
CA ASP A 94 0.30 0.56 -9.62
C ASP A 94 1.78 0.49 -10.04
N GLN A 95 2.49 1.63 -10.10
CA GLN A 95 3.90 1.72 -10.48
C GLN A 95 4.75 2.53 -9.48
N PRO A 96 4.78 2.15 -8.20
CA PRO A 96 5.40 2.93 -7.14
C PRO A 96 6.93 3.08 -7.25
N TYR A 97 7.59 2.33 -8.13
CA TYR A 97 9.01 2.57 -8.45
C TYR A 97 9.26 3.97 -8.99
N TYR A 98 8.35 4.52 -9.79
CA TYR A 98 8.50 5.84 -10.41
C TYR A 98 8.13 7.01 -9.48
N ASN A 99 7.71 6.72 -8.25
CA ASN A 99 7.50 7.72 -7.21
C ASN A 99 8.83 8.26 -6.63
N GLU A 100 9.94 7.59 -6.92
CA GLU A 100 11.27 8.06 -6.54
C GLU A 100 11.65 9.30 -7.35
N ALA A 101 12.22 10.30 -6.68
CA ALA A 101 12.53 11.57 -7.31
C ALA A 101 13.49 11.39 -8.49
N GLY A 102 13.10 11.86 -9.67
CA GLY A 102 13.90 11.79 -10.90
C GLY A 102 13.69 10.51 -11.71
N TYR A 103 12.92 9.54 -11.22
CA TYR A 103 12.65 8.30 -11.93
C TYR A 103 11.51 8.43 -12.95
N GLU A 104 10.80 9.56 -12.99
CA GLU A 104 9.74 9.83 -13.97
C GLU A 104 10.29 9.74 -15.40
N THR A 105 11.55 10.17 -15.60
CA THR A 105 12.23 10.09 -16.90
C THR A 105 12.62 8.66 -17.32
N LEU A 106 12.42 7.67 -16.45
CA LEU A 106 12.68 6.26 -16.71
C LEU A 106 11.42 5.49 -17.15
N ALA A 107 10.24 6.09 -17.06
CA ALA A 107 8.96 5.41 -17.30
C ALA A 107 8.88 4.74 -18.68
N ASP A 108 9.45 5.37 -19.71
CA ASP A 108 9.47 4.86 -21.09
C ASP A 108 10.81 4.18 -21.46
N LYS A 109 11.70 3.96 -20.50
CA LYS A 109 13.04 3.41 -20.75
C LYS A 109 13.08 1.92 -20.40
N PRO A 110 13.80 1.09 -21.18
CA PRO A 110 13.96 -0.34 -20.87
C PRO A 110 14.54 -0.61 -19.47
N GLU A 111 15.43 0.25 -18.99
CA GLU A 111 15.98 0.17 -17.64
C GLU A 111 14.92 0.41 -16.56
N GLY A 112 14.03 1.39 -16.76
CA GLY A 112 12.93 1.68 -15.84
C GLY A 112 12.01 0.47 -15.72
N HIS A 113 11.56 -0.07 -16.85
CA HIS A 113 10.73 -1.29 -16.86
C HIS A 113 11.40 -2.48 -16.17
N ARG A 114 12.71 -2.68 -16.39
CA ARG A 114 13.48 -3.77 -15.77
C ARG A 114 13.54 -3.64 -14.25
N ASN A 115 13.65 -2.42 -13.73
CA ASN A 115 13.80 -2.17 -12.30
C ASN A 115 12.44 -2.02 -11.58
N ALA A 116 11.40 -1.57 -12.28
CA ALA A 116 10.05 -1.42 -11.73
C ALA A 116 9.43 -2.76 -11.33
N LEU A 117 9.65 -3.81 -12.11
CA LEU A 117 9.12 -5.15 -11.83
C LEU A 117 9.56 -5.68 -10.44
N PRO A 118 10.86 -5.82 -10.12
CA PRO A 118 11.28 -6.33 -8.81
C PRO A 118 10.88 -5.39 -7.66
N TYR A 119 10.77 -4.08 -7.91
CA TYR A 119 10.25 -3.14 -6.92
C TYR A 119 8.78 -3.43 -6.58
N ASN A 120 7.94 -3.58 -7.60
CA ASN A 120 6.54 -3.92 -7.43
C ASN A 120 6.38 -5.27 -6.72
N GLU A 121 7.10 -6.30 -7.13
CA GLU A 121 7.08 -7.62 -6.47
C GLU A 121 7.47 -7.52 -4.99
N ASN A 122 8.46 -6.71 -4.64
CA ASN A 122 8.81 -6.46 -3.25
C ASN A 122 7.70 -5.73 -2.50
N ALA A 123 7.07 -4.71 -3.10
CA ALA A 123 5.92 -4.03 -2.49
C ALA A 123 4.75 -5.02 -2.26
N TYR A 124 4.45 -5.91 -3.20
CA TYR A 124 3.49 -7.00 -3.05
C TYR A 124 3.84 -7.97 -1.91
N LEU A 125 5.12 -8.17 -1.57
CA LEU A 125 5.54 -8.97 -0.42
C LEU A 125 5.42 -8.22 0.91
N LEU A 126 5.71 -6.93 0.90
CA LEU A 126 5.64 -6.07 2.09
C LEU A 126 4.19 -5.75 2.48
N THR A 127 3.26 -5.72 1.53
CA THR A 127 1.83 -5.50 1.79
C THR A 127 1.25 -6.57 2.75
N PRO A 128 1.36 -7.90 2.48
CA PRO A 128 0.91 -8.92 3.43
C PRO A 128 1.70 -8.94 4.74
N ARG A 129 2.99 -8.55 4.74
CA ARG A 129 3.73 -8.37 6.00
C ARG A 129 3.10 -7.26 6.85
N THR A 130 2.72 -6.14 6.24
CA THR A 130 1.97 -5.05 6.90
C THR A 130 0.66 -5.57 7.48
N MET A 131 -0.08 -6.40 6.76
CA MET A 131 -1.31 -7.03 7.24
C MET A 131 -1.08 -7.93 8.46
N GLN A 132 0.00 -8.70 8.48
CA GLN A 132 0.38 -9.48 9.67
C GLN A 132 0.68 -8.59 10.88
N HIS A 133 1.33 -7.45 10.68
CA HIS A 133 1.53 -6.47 11.75
C HIS A 133 0.20 -5.91 12.26
N LEU A 134 -0.74 -5.59 11.36
CA LEU A 134 -2.08 -5.11 11.72
C LEU A 134 -2.90 -6.13 12.50
N LEU A 135 -2.84 -7.40 12.13
CA LEU A 135 -3.53 -8.47 12.86
C LEU A 135 -2.96 -8.65 14.28
N ARG A 136 -1.64 -8.51 14.44
CA ARG A 136 -0.96 -8.65 15.74
C ARG A 136 -1.09 -7.42 16.63
N ARG A 137 -1.02 -6.23 16.03
CA ARG A 137 -1.01 -4.92 16.71
C ARG A 137 -1.88 -3.91 15.97
N PRO A 138 -3.21 -4.12 15.99
CA PRO A 138 -4.15 -3.20 15.35
C PRO A 138 -4.06 -1.80 15.98
N PRO A 139 -4.21 -0.71 15.21
CA PRO A 139 -4.36 0.62 15.77
C PRO A 139 -5.60 0.67 16.67
N ARG A 140 -5.47 1.32 17.84
CA ARG A 140 -6.54 1.41 18.83
C ARG A 140 -7.85 1.90 18.21
N GLY A 141 -8.94 1.17 18.45
CA GLY A 141 -10.27 1.47 17.92
C GLY A 141 -10.58 0.87 16.55
N PHE A 142 -9.60 0.20 15.92
CA PHE A 142 -9.74 -0.47 14.61
C PHE A 142 -9.61 -1.99 14.68
N GLU A 143 -9.59 -2.57 15.88
CA GLU A 143 -9.43 -4.01 16.11
C GLU A 143 -10.48 -4.83 15.34
N GLU A 144 -11.76 -4.49 15.49
CA GLU A 144 -12.85 -5.19 14.79
C GLU A 144 -12.92 -4.83 13.31
N PHE A 145 -12.57 -3.60 12.92
CA PHE A 145 -12.46 -3.22 11.51
C PHE A 145 -11.45 -4.11 10.79
N ILE A 146 -10.26 -4.30 11.38
CA ILE A 146 -9.20 -5.13 10.81
C ILE A 146 -9.64 -6.59 10.69
N LYS A 147 -10.23 -7.16 11.76
CA LYS A 147 -10.73 -8.54 11.72
C LYS A 147 -11.81 -8.71 10.65
N GLU A 148 -12.79 -7.82 10.60
CA GLU A 148 -13.88 -7.91 9.64
C GLU A 148 -13.41 -7.74 8.20
N HIS A 149 -12.48 -6.81 7.96
CA HIS A 149 -11.84 -6.64 6.66
C HIS A 149 -11.18 -7.95 6.20
N PHE A 150 -10.36 -8.58 7.03
CA PHE A 150 -9.68 -9.82 6.66
C PHE A 150 -10.59 -11.05 6.66
N ARG A 151 -11.69 -11.07 7.40
CA ARG A 151 -12.73 -12.11 7.24
C ARG A 151 -13.36 -12.07 5.85
N ARG A 152 -13.52 -10.87 5.27
CA ARG A 152 -14.10 -10.68 3.93
C ARG A 152 -13.09 -10.86 2.81
N GLN A 153 -11.90 -10.27 2.97
CA GLN A 153 -10.89 -10.17 1.93
C GLN A 153 -9.82 -11.27 1.99
N GLY A 154 -9.67 -11.96 3.13
CA GLY A 154 -8.59 -12.92 3.37
C GLY A 154 -8.54 -14.04 2.33
N LYS A 155 -9.70 -14.61 1.97
CA LYS A 155 -9.77 -15.66 0.94
C LYS A 155 -9.32 -15.16 -0.44
N LEU A 156 -9.69 -13.94 -0.82
CA LEU A 156 -9.29 -13.34 -2.09
C LEU A 156 -7.77 -13.09 -2.10
N LEU A 157 -7.23 -12.56 -1.02
CA LEU A 157 -5.80 -12.34 -0.87
C LEU A 157 -5.00 -13.65 -0.98
N LEU A 158 -5.41 -14.69 -0.26
CA LEU A 158 -4.74 -16.00 -0.32
C LEU A 158 -4.83 -16.61 -1.72
N ARG A 159 -5.95 -16.42 -2.42
CA ARG A 159 -6.08 -16.84 -3.81
C ARG A 159 -5.07 -16.12 -4.72
N THR A 160 -4.93 -14.81 -4.60
CA THR A 160 -3.95 -14.02 -5.36
C THR A 160 -2.53 -14.49 -5.09
N CYS A 161 -2.15 -14.67 -3.82
CA CYS A 161 -0.84 -15.21 -3.45
C CYS A 161 -0.62 -16.63 -4.00
N ASN A 162 -1.65 -17.48 -4.02
CA ASN A 162 -1.54 -18.86 -4.49
C ASN A 162 -1.39 -18.94 -6.02
N VAL A 163 -2.09 -18.10 -6.77
CA VAL A 163 -1.90 -17.97 -8.23
C VAL A 163 -0.44 -17.64 -8.54
N TRP A 164 0.16 -16.72 -7.79
CA TRP A 164 1.55 -16.32 -7.96
C TRP A 164 2.54 -17.42 -7.56
N LEU A 165 2.23 -18.19 -6.51
CA LEU A 165 3.01 -19.37 -6.11
C LEU A 165 3.05 -20.45 -7.19
N GLN A 166 1.92 -20.65 -7.88
CA GLN A 166 1.79 -21.64 -8.94
C GLN A 166 2.42 -21.18 -10.27
N GLY A 167 2.92 -19.94 -10.34
CA GLY A 167 3.44 -19.36 -11.58
C GLY A 167 2.35 -19.02 -12.61
N ASN A 168 1.09 -18.96 -12.16
CA ASN A 168 -0.05 -18.62 -12.98
C ASN A 168 -0.26 -17.10 -13.01
N VAL A 169 -0.90 -16.59 -14.06
CA VAL A 169 -1.26 -15.17 -14.20
C VAL A 169 -2.53 -14.91 -13.38
N VAL A 170 -2.58 -13.80 -12.63
CA VAL A 170 -3.82 -13.34 -12.00
C VAL A 170 -4.69 -12.70 -13.06
N ASP A 171 -5.88 -13.27 -13.28
CA ASP A 171 -6.95 -12.62 -14.02
C ASP A 171 -7.46 -11.44 -13.20
N ASP A 172 -6.91 -10.27 -13.45
CA ASP A 172 -7.50 -9.02 -13.01
C ASP A 172 -8.53 -8.58 -14.07
N ALA A 173 -9.77 -8.36 -13.66
CA ALA A 173 -10.86 -7.92 -14.54
C ALA A 173 -10.57 -6.56 -15.21
N HIS A 174 -9.55 -5.84 -14.72
CA HIS A 174 -9.11 -4.54 -15.24
C HIS A 174 -7.70 -4.56 -15.86
N ALA A 175 -7.02 -5.71 -15.96
CA ALA A 175 -5.70 -5.79 -16.60
C ALA A 175 -5.77 -5.67 -18.14
N THR A 176 -4.90 -4.83 -18.68
CA THR A 176 -4.64 -4.75 -20.13
C THR A 176 -3.89 -5.99 -20.62
N GLU A 177 -3.92 -6.27 -21.93
CA GLU A 177 -3.27 -7.46 -22.52
C GLU A 177 -1.76 -7.59 -22.22
N ALA A 178 -1.09 -6.49 -21.89
CA ALA A 178 0.32 -6.46 -21.51
C ALA A 178 0.58 -6.95 -20.07
N THR A 179 -0.35 -6.73 -19.13
CA THR A 179 -0.24 -7.19 -17.74
C THR A 179 -0.58 -8.68 -17.58
N ARG A 180 -1.29 -9.27 -18.55
CA ARG A 180 -1.67 -10.70 -18.59
C ARG A 180 -0.51 -11.69 -18.81
N LYS A 181 0.75 -11.24 -18.91
CA LYS A 181 1.84 -12.09 -19.42
C LYS A 181 3.15 -12.07 -18.63
N GLN A 182 3.25 -11.36 -17.51
CA GLN A 182 4.50 -11.37 -16.75
C GLN A 182 4.44 -12.46 -15.66
N PRO A 183 5.13 -13.61 -15.81
CA PRO A 183 5.22 -14.59 -14.74
C PRO A 183 5.94 -13.96 -13.53
N CYS A 184 5.39 -14.22 -12.34
CA CYS A 184 6.02 -13.95 -11.04
C CYS A 184 7.48 -14.42 -11.03
N SER A 185 8.40 -13.59 -10.54
CA SER A 185 9.81 -13.97 -10.45
C SER A 185 10.01 -15.16 -9.51
N ASN A 186 11.10 -15.92 -9.73
CA ASN A 186 11.48 -17.01 -8.83
C ASN A 186 11.71 -16.53 -7.40
N GLY A 187 12.21 -15.30 -7.22
CA GLY A 187 12.44 -14.69 -5.91
C GLY A 187 11.15 -14.40 -5.17
N LEU A 188 10.18 -13.79 -5.87
CA LEU A 188 8.85 -13.52 -5.32
C LEU A 188 8.14 -14.81 -4.92
N ARG A 189 8.16 -15.82 -5.78
CA ARG A 189 7.58 -17.15 -5.49
C ARG A 189 8.20 -17.79 -4.25
N LEU A 190 9.53 -17.78 -4.13
CA LEU A 190 10.23 -18.30 -2.95
C LEU A 190 9.95 -17.48 -1.69
N ALA A 191 9.74 -16.17 -1.81
CA ALA A 191 9.38 -15.35 -0.66
C ALA A 191 7.94 -15.64 -0.18
N LEU A 192 7.00 -15.85 -1.11
CA LEU A 192 5.61 -16.17 -0.79
C LEU A 192 5.47 -17.51 -0.05
N THR A 193 6.32 -18.51 -0.32
CA THR A 193 6.25 -19.79 0.42
C THR A 193 6.50 -19.62 1.92
N ASN A 194 7.24 -18.58 2.32
CA ASN A 194 7.51 -18.26 3.72
C ASN A 194 6.42 -17.35 4.35
N VAL A 195 5.73 -16.56 3.53
CA VAL A 195 4.72 -15.60 4.00
C VAL A 195 3.34 -16.27 4.10
N MET A 196 3.00 -17.14 3.16
CA MET A 196 1.68 -17.74 3.02
C MET A 196 1.21 -18.50 4.28
N PRO A 197 2.01 -19.41 4.88
CA PRO A 197 1.54 -20.18 6.04
C PRO A 197 1.15 -19.28 7.23
N ASN A 198 1.90 -18.20 7.43
CA ASN A 198 1.64 -17.23 8.50
C ASN A 198 0.36 -16.42 8.25
N LEU A 199 0.06 -16.07 6.99
CA LEU A 199 -1.20 -15.40 6.64
C LEU A 199 -2.39 -16.34 6.83
N VAL A 200 -2.28 -17.57 6.36
CA VAL A 200 -3.33 -18.59 6.50
C VAL A 200 -3.64 -18.80 7.98
N ALA A 201 -2.62 -19.03 8.80
CA ALA A 201 -2.79 -19.18 10.25
C ALA A 201 -3.49 -17.97 10.90
N ALA A 202 -3.03 -16.74 10.57
CA ALA A 202 -3.60 -15.53 11.14
C ALA A 202 -5.06 -15.28 10.70
N PHE A 203 -5.40 -15.60 9.45
CA PHE A 203 -6.77 -15.49 8.95
C PHE A 203 -7.70 -16.56 9.53
N THR A 204 -7.22 -17.80 9.69
CA THR A 204 -7.97 -18.87 10.37
C THR A 204 -8.23 -18.50 11.83
N GLU A 205 -7.25 -17.94 12.55
CA GLU A 205 -7.39 -17.52 13.95
C GLU A 205 -8.51 -16.50 14.16
N ILE A 206 -8.69 -15.56 13.23
CA ILE A 206 -9.78 -14.56 13.29
C ILE A 206 -11.12 -15.07 12.75
N GLY A 207 -11.20 -16.32 12.28
CA GLY A 207 -12.41 -16.94 11.74
C GLY A 207 -12.76 -16.55 10.30
N ALA A 208 -11.76 -16.24 9.46
CA ALA A 208 -11.97 -16.00 8.04
C ALA A 208 -12.24 -17.33 7.31
N LYS A 209 -13.48 -17.54 6.88
CA LYS A 209 -13.95 -18.81 6.27
C LYS A 209 -13.28 -19.09 4.91
N GLY A 210 -12.93 -20.34 4.65
CA GLY A 210 -12.34 -20.80 3.40
C GLY A 210 -10.87 -20.40 3.20
N CYS A 211 -10.22 -19.86 4.24
CA CYS A 211 -8.78 -19.60 4.24
C CYS A 211 -7.98 -20.87 4.57
N GLU A 212 -8.58 -21.80 5.30
CA GLU A 212 -8.06 -23.13 5.63
C GLU A 212 -7.77 -24.01 4.39
N GLU A 213 -8.38 -23.69 3.24
CA GLU A 213 -8.15 -24.37 1.96
C GLU A 213 -6.73 -24.17 1.40
N PHE A 214 -5.97 -23.20 1.94
CA PHE A 214 -4.63 -22.81 1.48
C PHE A 214 -3.50 -23.27 2.41
N GLN A 215 -3.79 -24.17 3.36
CA GLN A 215 -2.81 -24.78 4.26
C GLN A 215 -1.85 -25.74 3.55
#